data_AF-A0A842MZF4-F1
#
_entry.id   AF-A0A842MZF4-F1
#
_cell.length_a   1.000
_cell.length_b   1.000
_cell.length_c   1.000
_cell.angle_alpha   90.00
_cell.angle_beta   90.00
_cell.angle_gamma   90.00
#
_symmetry.space_group_name_H-M   'P 1'
#
loop_
_entity.id
_entity.type
_entity.pdbx_description
1 polymer ?
#
loop_
_entity_poly.entity_id
_entity_poly.type
_entity_poly.pdbx_seq_one_letter_code
_entity_poly.pdbx_strand_id
1 'polypeptide(L)'
;MSLASFTMVALGQVPEGSVSLEIVTTPEPAFNQIEYGESYQFDVLVDNLNFDIEEGAFIDPSEREFRFSGNLILYISFTVSKEGVLHVGPGSRSYVTALEEWDTSYDIAMPEIGGSNALPFQYSSTRGYDSRVGVDEWVTFTVDAQLYVEQYRESEGEKRYYLGDLVGEQILKYYVTSRSKVDYVGDVLDAVDWELTRARAAIAEVEGQLGYSLNVDLRGLEALQTTMGAAIEEGDYVTAMGLYEGYEPAWRDNLEEKLLAEAEEKQTLESALEDASEHLEDLTQNFQTIEAALADLTASHRLEVQELDAALSAAKTNGRLYLFGIVIALAGLVLVFLRSSRTKPAPVVP
;
A
#
# COMPACT_ATOMS: atom_id res chain seq x y z
N MET A 1 -35.93 -61.13 -21.44
CA MET A 1 -36.17 -59.89 -20.68
C MET A 1 -34.87 -59.11 -20.74
N SER A 2 -34.80 -58.13 -21.64
CA SER A 2 -34.94 -56.68 -21.35
C SER A 2 -33.55 -56.09 -21.05
N LEU A 3 -33.11 -54.98 -21.62
CA LEU A 3 -33.59 -54.08 -22.66
C LEU A 3 -32.30 -53.41 -23.18
N ALA A 4 -32.11 -53.36 -24.49
CA ALA A 4 -31.08 -52.51 -25.08
C ALA A 4 -31.54 -51.05 -24.88
N SER A 5 -30.80 -50.28 -24.08
CA SER A 5 -30.99 -48.84 -23.98
C SER A 5 -30.46 -48.22 -25.28
N PHE A 6 -31.37 -48.02 -26.23
CA PHE A 6 -31.19 -47.03 -27.29
C PHE A 6 -31.24 -45.65 -26.62
N THR A 7 -30.11 -44.98 -26.55
CA THR A 7 -30.09 -43.52 -26.39
C THR A 7 -30.61 -42.96 -27.71
N MET A 8 -31.92 -42.66 -27.77
CA MET A 8 -32.44 -41.75 -28.79
C MET A 8 -31.78 -40.41 -28.54
N VAL A 9 -30.81 -40.05 -29.38
CA VAL A 9 -30.52 -38.65 -29.65
C VAL A 9 -31.84 -38.04 -30.09
N ALA A 10 -32.28 -36.98 -29.41
CA ALA A 10 -33.38 -36.18 -29.90
C ALA A 10 -32.92 -35.57 -31.23
N LEU A 11 -33.26 -36.23 -32.34
CA LEU A 11 -33.15 -35.68 -33.69
C LEU A 11 -33.86 -34.34 -33.66
N GLY A 12 -33.14 -33.23 -33.88
CA GLY A 12 -33.71 -31.88 -33.97
C GLY A 12 -33.66 -31.07 -32.67
N GLN A 13 -32.57 -31.15 -31.92
CA GLN A 13 -32.08 -29.93 -31.27
C GLN A 13 -30.67 -29.74 -31.77
N VAL A 14 -30.30 -28.51 -32.11
CA VAL A 14 -28.90 -28.20 -32.40
C VAL A 14 -28.10 -28.53 -31.13
N PRO A 15 -27.19 -29.52 -31.17
CA PRO A 15 -26.36 -29.79 -30.01
C PRO A 15 -25.45 -28.59 -29.78
N GLU A 16 -25.40 -28.09 -28.56
CA GLU A 16 -24.42 -27.08 -28.15
C GLU A 16 -23.00 -27.58 -28.51
N GLY A 17 -22.21 -26.76 -29.21
CA GLY A 17 -20.85 -27.11 -29.64
C GLY A 17 -20.74 -28.02 -30.88
N SER A 18 -21.81 -28.17 -31.66
CA SER A 18 -21.79 -28.92 -32.94
C SER A 18 -21.18 -28.14 -34.10
N VAL A 19 -21.15 -26.81 -33.99
CA VAL A 19 -20.44 -25.89 -34.89
C VAL A 19 -19.52 -25.04 -34.02
N SER A 20 -18.31 -24.76 -34.51
CA SER A 20 -17.35 -23.87 -33.87
C SER A 20 -17.12 -22.63 -34.71
N LEU A 21 -16.91 -21.51 -34.02
CA LEU A 21 -16.59 -20.22 -34.61
C LEU A 21 -15.25 -19.76 -34.03
N GLU A 22 -14.27 -19.52 -34.87
CA GLU A 22 -12.95 -19.01 -34.47
C GLU A 22 -12.62 -17.77 -35.30
N ILE A 23 -11.92 -16.81 -34.71
CA ILE A 23 -11.43 -15.62 -35.42
C ILE A 23 -9.90 -15.65 -35.35
N VAL A 24 -9.26 -15.85 -36.48
CA VAL A 24 -7.78 -15.87 -36.61
C VAL A 24 -7.32 -14.52 -37.14
N THR A 25 -6.27 -13.95 -36.55
CA THR A 25 -5.75 -12.63 -36.93
C THR A 25 -4.33 -12.74 -37.48
N THR A 26 -4.05 -12.11 -38.63
CA THR A 26 -2.73 -12.10 -39.28
C THR A 26 -2.27 -10.66 -39.61
N PRO A 27 -1.07 -10.23 -39.17
CA PRO A 27 -0.20 -10.94 -38.23
C PRO A 27 -0.87 -11.10 -36.85
N GLU A 28 -0.49 -12.12 -36.09
CA GLU A 28 -1.02 -12.35 -34.75
C GLU A 28 -0.63 -11.18 -33.83
N PRO A 29 -1.60 -10.43 -33.28
CA PRO A 29 -1.31 -9.28 -32.44
C PRO A 29 -0.70 -9.71 -31.10
N ALA A 30 0.52 -9.24 -30.80
CA ALA A 30 1.15 -9.52 -29.51
C ALA A 30 0.41 -8.82 -28.37
N PHE A 31 0.18 -9.52 -27.26
CA PHE A 31 -0.48 -9.01 -26.05
C PHE A 31 -1.86 -8.37 -26.32
N ASN A 32 -2.59 -8.85 -27.34
CA ASN A 32 -3.86 -8.27 -27.80
C ASN A 32 -3.75 -6.79 -28.21
N GLN A 33 -2.62 -6.38 -28.79
CA GLN A 33 -2.39 -5.01 -29.23
C GLN A 33 -2.22 -4.93 -30.75
N ILE A 34 -2.97 -4.02 -31.38
CA ILE A 34 -2.82 -3.71 -32.81
C ILE A 34 -2.21 -2.31 -32.98
N GLU A 35 -1.28 -2.17 -33.90
CA GLU A 35 -0.58 -0.91 -34.13
C GLU A 35 -1.40 0.01 -35.05
N TYR A 36 -1.49 1.29 -34.68
CA TYR A 36 -2.11 2.32 -35.48
C TYR A 36 -1.39 2.52 -36.80
N GLY A 37 -2.14 2.51 -37.90
CA GLY A 37 -1.62 2.61 -39.27
C GLY A 37 -1.29 1.28 -39.93
N GLU A 38 -1.22 0.19 -39.15
CA GLU A 38 -0.98 -1.14 -39.66
C GLU A 38 -2.28 -1.82 -40.14
N SER A 39 -2.13 -2.83 -41.00
CA SER A 39 -3.25 -3.59 -41.56
C SER A 39 -3.25 -5.02 -41.04
N TYR A 40 -4.41 -5.46 -40.56
CA TYR A 40 -4.63 -6.78 -40.02
C TYR A 40 -5.70 -7.49 -40.84
N GLN A 41 -5.48 -8.77 -41.10
CA GLN A 41 -6.46 -9.67 -41.69
C GLN A 41 -7.10 -10.50 -40.58
N PHE A 42 -8.42 -10.56 -40.57
CA PHE A 42 -9.23 -11.36 -39.65
C PHE A 42 -9.94 -12.42 -40.48
N ASP A 43 -9.60 -13.68 -40.27
CA ASP A 43 -10.26 -14.81 -40.90
C ASP A 43 -11.24 -15.41 -39.90
N VAL A 44 -12.53 -15.30 -40.18
CA VAL A 44 -13.57 -15.97 -39.39
C VAL A 44 -13.75 -17.38 -39.92
N LEU A 45 -13.38 -18.35 -39.11
CA LEU A 45 -13.45 -19.77 -39.40
C LEU A 45 -14.74 -20.34 -38.82
N VAL A 46 -15.51 -21.02 -39.67
CA VAL A 46 -16.72 -21.75 -39.29
C VAL A 46 -16.44 -23.23 -39.52
N ASP A 47 -16.33 -23.99 -38.43
CA ASP A 47 -16.07 -25.43 -38.45
C ASP A 47 -17.33 -26.22 -38.12
N ASN A 48 -17.70 -27.18 -38.97
CA ASN A 48 -18.74 -28.14 -38.62
C ASN A 48 -18.12 -29.32 -37.86
N LEU A 49 -18.26 -29.34 -36.54
CA LEU A 49 -17.69 -30.40 -35.70
C LEU A 49 -18.52 -31.68 -35.74
N ASN A 50 -19.85 -31.56 -35.68
CA ASN A 50 -20.79 -32.69 -35.78
C ASN A 50 -22.26 -32.27 -36.04
N PHE A 51 -22.50 -31.08 -36.59
CA PHE A 51 -23.84 -30.62 -36.94
C PHE A 51 -24.39 -31.46 -38.10
N ASP A 52 -25.22 -32.45 -37.75
CA ASP A 52 -25.78 -33.46 -38.65
C ASP A 52 -27.29 -33.22 -38.85
N ILE A 53 -27.62 -32.12 -39.51
CA ILE A 53 -28.99 -31.78 -39.95
C ILE A 53 -28.95 -31.53 -41.46
N GLU A 54 -29.74 -32.31 -42.20
CA GLU A 54 -29.87 -32.16 -43.66
C GLU A 54 -30.79 -30.99 -44.03
N GLU A 55 -30.56 -30.37 -45.19
CA GLU A 55 -31.48 -29.37 -45.74
C GLU A 55 -32.92 -29.93 -45.79
N GLY A 56 -33.87 -29.12 -45.34
CA GLY A 56 -35.30 -29.45 -45.33
C GLY A 56 -35.74 -30.27 -44.11
N ALA A 57 -34.81 -30.73 -43.27
CA ALA A 57 -35.12 -31.35 -41.99
C ALA A 57 -35.67 -30.31 -41.01
N PHE A 58 -36.50 -30.76 -40.06
CA PHE A 58 -37.02 -29.89 -39.01
C PHE A 58 -35.91 -29.62 -37.99
N ILE A 59 -35.67 -28.33 -37.69
CA ILE A 59 -34.66 -27.92 -36.70
C ILE A 59 -35.12 -28.31 -35.31
N ASP A 60 -36.40 -28.07 -34.97
CA ASP A 60 -37.07 -28.59 -33.78
C ASP A 60 -38.24 -29.52 -34.21
N PRO A 61 -38.27 -30.81 -33.77
CA PRO A 61 -39.35 -31.75 -34.05
C PRO A 61 -40.70 -31.29 -33.51
N SER A 62 -40.69 -30.43 -32.51
CA SER A 62 -41.86 -29.81 -31.91
C SER A 62 -42.39 -28.67 -32.79
N GLU A 63 -41.52 -27.96 -33.51
CA GLU A 63 -41.84 -26.89 -34.45
C GLU A 63 -41.79 -27.36 -35.90
N ARG A 64 -42.84 -28.06 -36.32
CA ARG A 64 -42.96 -28.61 -37.69
C ARG A 64 -43.15 -27.59 -38.81
N GLU A 65 -43.04 -26.30 -38.52
CA GLU A 65 -43.17 -25.23 -39.52
C GLU A 65 -41.82 -24.77 -40.05
N PHE A 66 -40.74 -24.91 -39.27
CA PHE A 66 -39.41 -24.44 -39.63
C PHE A 66 -38.50 -25.58 -40.05
N ARG A 67 -37.87 -25.39 -41.20
CA ARG A 67 -36.93 -26.34 -41.80
C ARG A 67 -35.58 -25.69 -41.94
N PHE A 68 -34.52 -26.47 -41.78
CA PHE A 68 -33.16 -26.02 -42.03
C PHE A 68 -32.98 -25.73 -43.52
N SER A 69 -32.41 -24.57 -43.87
CA SER A 69 -32.19 -24.20 -45.27
C SER A 69 -30.95 -24.84 -45.90
N GLY A 70 -30.08 -25.46 -45.11
CA GLY A 70 -28.75 -25.88 -45.54
C GLY A 70 -27.66 -24.82 -45.30
N ASN A 71 -28.06 -23.61 -44.88
CA ASN A 71 -27.16 -22.47 -44.71
C ASN A 71 -27.11 -21.97 -43.26
N LEU A 72 -26.03 -21.26 -42.96
CA LEU A 72 -25.81 -20.51 -41.74
C LEU A 72 -25.73 -19.02 -42.08
N ILE A 73 -26.25 -18.18 -41.18
CA ILE A 73 -26.07 -16.73 -41.27
C ILE A 73 -25.01 -16.31 -40.26
N LEU A 74 -23.88 -15.84 -40.75
CA LEU A 74 -22.84 -15.22 -39.92
C LEU A 74 -23.06 -13.72 -39.89
N TYR A 75 -23.38 -13.18 -38.71
CA TYR A 75 -23.30 -11.77 -38.42
C TYR A 75 -21.95 -11.43 -37.84
N ILE A 76 -21.34 -10.35 -38.32
CA ILE A 76 -20.11 -9.83 -37.74
C ILE A 76 -20.31 -8.34 -37.51
N SER A 77 -20.14 -7.93 -36.26
CA SER A 77 -20.05 -6.54 -35.87
C SER A 77 -18.59 -6.20 -35.61
N PHE A 78 -18.16 -5.08 -36.17
CA PHE A 78 -16.88 -4.50 -35.88
C PHE A 78 -17.11 -3.16 -35.18
N THR A 79 -16.52 -3.00 -34.00
CA THR A 79 -16.69 -1.80 -33.20
C THR A 79 -15.33 -1.23 -32.82
N VAL A 80 -15.08 0.02 -33.21
CA VAL A 80 -13.99 0.82 -32.66
C VAL A 80 -14.57 1.68 -31.55
N SER A 81 -14.05 1.54 -30.33
CA SER A 81 -14.51 2.29 -29.16
C SER A 81 -13.36 3.05 -28.52
N LYS A 82 -13.70 4.09 -27.76
CA LYS A 82 -12.81 4.62 -26.72
C LYS A 82 -13.30 4.25 -25.34
N GLU A 83 -12.37 3.88 -24.48
CA GLU A 83 -12.58 3.42 -23.12
C GLU A 83 -11.79 4.31 -22.17
N GLY A 84 -12.39 4.70 -21.07
CA GLY A 84 -11.71 5.55 -20.10
C GLY A 84 -12.39 5.51 -18.75
N VAL A 85 -11.83 6.26 -17.81
CA VAL A 85 -12.31 6.32 -16.44
C VAL A 85 -12.56 7.77 -16.05
N LEU A 86 -13.78 8.05 -15.58
CA LEU A 86 -14.13 9.35 -15.00
C LEU A 86 -13.99 9.27 -13.48
N HIS A 87 -13.16 10.15 -12.92
CA HIS A 87 -13.07 10.33 -11.48
C HIS A 87 -14.16 11.30 -11.01
N VAL A 88 -15.05 10.84 -10.13
CA VAL A 88 -16.15 11.63 -9.56
C VAL A 88 -16.04 11.56 -8.03
N GLY A 89 -15.31 12.53 -7.45
CA GLY A 89 -14.97 12.50 -6.03
C GLY A 89 -14.04 11.33 -5.71
N PRO A 90 -14.29 10.54 -4.65
CA PRO A 90 -13.48 9.36 -4.31
C PRO A 90 -13.80 8.13 -5.18
N GLY A 91 -14.83 8.20 -6.03
CA GLY A 91 -15.23 7.09 -6.90
C GLY A 91 -14.70 7.24 -8.32
N SER A 92 -14.58 6.12 -9.01
CA SER A 92 -14.30 6.06 -10.44
C SER A 92 -15.47 5.40 -11.17
N ARG A 93 -15.73 5.84 -12.41
CA ARG A 93 -16.69 5.20 -13.30
C ARG A 93 -16.07 5.01 -14.67
N SER A 94 -15.94 3.75 -15.10
CA SER A 94 -15.54 3.43 -16.46
C SER A 94 -16.64 3.80 -17.45
N TYR A 95 -16.23 4.17 -18.66
CA TYR A 95 -17.13 4.38 -19.78
C TYR A 95 -16.54 3.77 -21.05
N VAL A 96 -17.43 3.40 -21.96
CA VAL A 96 -17.11 2.95 -23.30
C VAL A 96 -17.96 3.77 -24.26
N THR A 97 -17.35 4.34 -25.29
CA THR A 97 -18.04 5.13 -26.32
C THR A 97 -17.62 4.63 -27.69
N ALA A 98 -18.59 4.10 -28.46
CA ALA A 98 -18.35 3.71 -29.83
C ALA A 98 -17.98 4.95 -30.68
N LEU A 99 -16.89 4.82 -31.43
CA LEU A 99 -16.40 5.82 -32.37
C LEU A 99 -16.82 5.47 -33.79
N GLU A 100 -16.80 4.18 -34.10
CA GLU A 100 -17.14 3.63 -35.40
C GLU A 100 -17.69 2.23 -35.20
N GLU A 101 -18.73 1.90 -35.96
CA GLU A 101 -19.40 0.61 -35.88
C GLU A 101 -19.87 0.26 -37.28
N TRP A 102 -19.61 -0.98 -37.70
CA TRP A 102 -20.16 -1.50 -38.94
C TRP A 102 -20.46 -2.97 -38.80
N ASP A 103 -21.60 -3.34 -39.37
CA ASP A 103 -22.08 -4.72 -39.36
C ASP A 103 -22.08 -5.26 -40.78
N THR A 104 -21.81 -6.56 -40.87
CA THR A 104 -21.93 -7.31 -42.12
C THR A 104 -22.54 -8.67 -41.82
N SER A 105 -23.23 -9.22 -42.80
CA SER A 105 -23.88 -10.53 -42.68
C SER A 105 -23.59 -11.36 -43.92
N TYR A 106 -23.26 -12.63 -43.72
CA TYR A 106 -22.97 -13.58 -44.79
C TYR A 106 -23.86 -14.80 -44.67
N ASP A 107 -24.38 -15.22 -45.82
CA ASP A 107 -24.97 -16.53 -46.00
C ASP A 107 -23.85 -17.52 -46.34
N ILE A 108 -23.69 -18.54 -45.51
CA ILE A 108 -22.63 -19.54 -45.58
C ILE A 108 -23.29 -20.91 -45.73
N ALA A 109 -22.97 -21.62 -46.81
CA ALA A 109 -23.35 -23.04 -46.91
C ALA A 109 -22.70 -23.82 -45.76
N MET A 110 -23.49 -24.64 -45.06
CA MET A 110 -23.00 -25.47 -43.96
C MET A 110 -21.80 -26.31 -44.44
N PRO A 111 -20.61 -26.22 -43.78
CA PRO A 111 -19.49 -27.09 -44.11
C PRO A 111 -19.87 -28.56 -43.93
N GLU A 112 -19.24 -29.46 -44.69
CA GLU A 112 -19.35 -30.90 -44.42
C GLU A 112 -18.85 -31.21 -43.00
N ILE A 113 -19.33 -32.28 -42.38
CA ILE A 113 -18.88 -32.69 -41.04
C ILE A 113 -17.36 -32.92 -41.05
N GLY A 114 -16.64 -32.20 -40.18
CA GLY A 114 -15.18 -32.14 -40.11
C GLY A 114 -14.52 -31.14 -41.08
N GLY A 115 -15.31 -30.42 -41.86
CA GLY A 115 -14.88 -29.38 -42.79
C GLY A 115 -15.00 -27.96 -42.19
N SER A 116 -14.40 -27.00 -42.89
CA SER A 116 -14.33 -25.61 -42.46
C SER A 116 -14.53 -24.63 -43.62
N ASN A 117 -15.13 -23.48 -43.31
CA ASN A 117 -15.20 -22.32 -44.20
C ASN A 117 -14.44 -21.16 -43.57
N ALA A 118 -13.64 -20.44 -44.36
CA ALA A 118 -12.89 -19.26 -43.92
C ALA A 118 -13.41 -18.02 -44.64
N LEU A 119 -13.79 -17.00 -43.87
CA LEU A 119 -14.24 -15.70 -44.39
C LEU A 119 -13.22 -14.62 -44.01
N PRO A 120 -12.47 -14.09 -44.99
CA PRO A 120 -11.44 -13.09 -44.73
C PRO A 120 -12.03 -11.68 -44.66
N PHE A 121 -11.60 -10.93 -43.65
CA PHE A 121 -11.87 -9.51 -43.45
C PHE A 121 -10.56 -8.77 -43.32
N GLN A 122 -10.47 -7.60 -43.93
CA GLN A 122 -9.31 -6.74 -43.76
C GLN A 122 -9.73 -5.49 -43.01
N TYR A 123 -9.01 -5.18 -41.95
CA TYR A 123 -9.13 -3.93 -41.23
C TYR A 123 -7.77 -3.26 -41.14
N SER A 124 -7.72 -2.01 -41.57
CA SER A 124 -6.57 -1.13 -41.33
C SER A 124 -6.90 -0.27 -40.13
N SER A 125 -6.02 -0.27 -39.13
CA SER A 125 -6.17 0.60 -37.97
C SER A 125 -6.01 2.06 -38.41
N THR A 126 -7.14 2.70 -38.67
CA THR A 126 -7.23 4.10 -39.17
C THR A 126 -7.61 5.07 -38.07
N ARG A 127 -7.88 4.57 -36.87
CA ARG A 127 -8.22 5.34 -35.67
C ARG A 127 -7.15 5.14 -34.61
N GLY A 128 -6.50 6.22 -34.24
CA GLY A 128 -5.56 6.26 -33.13
C GLY A 128 -5.98 7.32 -32.13
N TYR A 129 -5.00 7.87 -31.43
CA TYR A 129 -5.19 8.94 -30.45
C TYR A 129 -5.14 10.29 -31.17
N ASP A 130 -6.25 11.02 -31.17
CA ASP A 130 -6.42 12.33 -31.81
C ASP A 130 -7.14 13.33 -30.88
N SER A 131 -7.60 14.48 -31.39
CA SER A 131 -8.29 15.49 -30.56
C SER A 131 -9.60 15.02 -29.91
N ARG A 132 -10.13 13.85 -30.30
CA ARG A 132 -11.36 13.26 -29.75
C ARG A 132 -11.07 12.14 -28.74
N VAL A 133 -9.84 11.61 -28.73
CA VAL A 133 -9.42 10.53 -27.83
C VAL A 133 -8.14 10.92 -27.11
N GLY A 134 -8.23 11.11 -25.79
CA GLY A 134 -7.10 11.39 -24.93
C GLY A 134 -6.12 10.21 -24.90
N VAL A 135 -4.83 10.50 -24.69
CA VAL A 135 -3.80 9.46 -24.54
C VAL A 135 -3.94 8.67 -23.21
N ASP A 136 -4.68 9.22 -22.26
CA ASP A 136 -5.13 8.60 -21.02
C ASP A 136 -6.32 7.64 -21.22
N GLU A 137 -7.04 7.74 -22.33
CA GLU A 137 -8.07 6.78 -22.74
C GLU A 137 -7.43 5.60 -23.50
N TRP A 138 -8.17 4.51 -23.70
CA TRP A 138 -7.82 3.41 -24.58
C TRP A 138 -8.70 3.43 -25.82
N VAL A 139 -8.12 3.30 -27.01
CA VAL A 139 -8.88 2.94 -28.21
C VAL A 139 -8.90 1.42 -28.32
N THR A 140 -10.08 0.84 -28.49
CA THR A 140 -10.26 -0.61 -28.62
C THR A 140 -10.96 -0.94 -29.94
N PHE A 141 -10.55 -2.06 -30.54
CA PHE A 141 -11.16 -2.63 -31.73
C PHE A 141 -11.73 -4.00 -31.34
N THR A 142 -13.04 -4.17 -31.49
CA THR A 142 -13.75 -5.40 -31.16
C THR A 142 -14.33 -6.00 -32.43
N VAL A 143 -14.14 -7.31 -32.59
CA VAL A 143 -14.81 -8.14 -33.59
C VAL A 143 -15.74 -9.06 -32.82
N ASP A 144 -17.04 -8.92 -33.05
CA ASP A 144 -18.08 -9.78 -32.50
C ASP A 144 -18.70 -10.57 -33.65
N ALA A 145 -18.46 -11.87 -33.67
CA ALA A 145 -18.97 -12.78 -34.69
C ALA A 145 -20.02 -13.71 -34.07
N GLN A 146 -21.19 -13.75 -34.68
CA GLN A 146 -22.33 -14.54 -34.23
C GLN A 146 -22.88 -15.36 -35.39
N LEU A 147 -22.99 -16.65 -35.21
CA LEU A 147 -23.41 -17.60 -36.22
C LEU A 147 -24.76 -18.18 -35.87
N TYR A 148 -25.71 -18.04 -36.79
CA TYR A 148 -27.08 -18.49 -36.63
C TYR A 148 -27.44 -19.53 -37.68
N VAL A 149 -28.37 -20.41 -37.35
CA VAL A 149 -28.97 -21.31 -38.34
C VAL A 149 -29.95 -20.53 -39.20
N GLU A 150 -29.86 -20.66 -40.53
CA GLU A 150 -30.91 -20.16 -41.40
C GLU A 150 -32.02 -21.21 -41.50
N GLN A 151 -33.25 -20.76 -41.24
CA GLN A 151 -34.43 -21.61 -41.29
C GLN A 151 -35.45 -21.04 -42.26
N TYR A 152 -36.26 -21.90 -42.87
CA TYR A 152 -37.34 -21.45 -43.74
C TYR A 152 -38.66 -22.12 -43.40
N ARG A 153 -39.74 -21.41 -43.68
CA ARG A 153 -41.10 -21.93 -43.71
C ARG A 153 -41.58 -21.95 -45.14
N GLU A 154 -42.27 -23.02 -45.51
CA GLU A 154 -42.92 -23.15 -46.81
C GLU A 154 -44.42 -22.92 -46.68
N SER A 155 -44.97 -21.98 -47.45
CA SER A 155 -46.41 -21.71 -47.53
C SER A 155 -46.80 -21.51 -48.98
N GLU A 156 -47.80 -22.25 -49.45
CA GLU A 156 -48.28 -22.17 -50.85
C GLU A 156 -47.18 -22.39 -51.91
N GLY A 157 -46.12 -23.13 -51.58
CA GLY A 157 -44.97 -23.40 -52.44
C GLY A 157 -43.90 -22.30 -52.45
N GLU A 158 -44.07 -21.24 -51.65
CA GLU A 158 -43.06 -20.18 -51.46
C GLU A 158 -42.27 -20.42 -50.17
N LYS A 159 -40.93 -20.42 -50.25
CA LYS A 159 -40.03 -20.47 -49.09
C LYS A 159 -39.83 -19.05 -48.55
N ARG A 160 -40.08 -18.85 -47.26
CA ARG A 160 -39.70 -17.63 -46.51
C ARG A 160 -38.62 -17.98 -45.50
N TYR A 161 -37.52 -17.24 -45.54
CA TYR A 161 -36.35 -17.46 -44.69
C TYR A 161 -36.41 -16.60 -43.43
N TYR A 162 -35.86 -17.12 -42.35
CA TYR A 162 -35.86 -16.54 -41.02
C TYR A 162 -34.51 -16.85 -40.35
N LEU A 163 -34.09 -15.94 -39.48
CA LEU A 163 -33.00 -16.22 -38.57
C LEU A 163 -33.47 -17.20 -37.50
N GLY A 164 -32.74 -18.30 -37.34
CA GLY A 164 -32.98 -19.33 -36.32
C GLY A 164 -32.10 -19.13 -35.09
N ASP A 165 -31.78 -20.24 -34.44
CA ASP A 165 -31.00 -20.26 -33.20
C ASP A 165 -29.54 -19.86 -33.43
N LEU A 166 -28.94 -19.23 -32.41
CA LEU A 166 -27.50 -18.96 -32.32
C LEU A 166 -26.78 -20.29 -32.04
N VAL A 167 -25.77 -20.60 -32.85
CA VAL A 167 -25.02 -21.87 -32.79
C VAL A 167 -23.53 -21.70 -32.56
N GLY A 168 -23.02 -20.47 -32.69
CA GLY A 168 -21.65 -20.12 -32.36
C GLY A 168 -21.52 -18.62 -32.12
N GLU A 169 -20.66 -18.24 -31.19
CA GLU A 169 -20.35 -16.84 -30.86
C GLU A 169 -18.86 -16.75 -30.53
N GLN A 170 -18.21 -15.72 -31.05
CA GLN A 170 -16.81 -15.43 -30.77
C GLN A 170 -16.60 -13.92 -30.73
N ILE A 171 -16.02 -13.45 -29.64
CA ILE A 171 -15.69 -12.03 -29.45
C ILE A 171 -14.19 -11.91 -29.26
N LEU A 172 -13.58 -11.03 -30.05
CA LEU A 172 -12.16 -10.68 -29.96
C LEU A 172 -12.02 -9.18 -29.76
N LYS A 173 -11.20 -8.77 -28.79
CA LYS A 173 -10.97 -7.38 -28.46
C LYS A 173 -9.48 -7.08 -28.44
N TYR A 174 -9.09 -6.06 -29.19
CA TYR A 174 -7.73 -5.56 -29.29
C TYR A 174 -7.63 -4.13 -28.80
N TYR A 175 -6.48 -3.78 -28.21
CA TYR A 175 -6.14 -2.41 -27.86
C TYR A 175 -5.30 -1.79 -28.96
N VAL A 176 -5.66 -0.57 -29.38
CA VAL A 176 -4.88 0.15 -30.39
C VAL A 176 -3.73 0.87 -29.72
N THR A 177 -2.51 0.59 -30.16
CA THR A 177 -1.29 1.29 -29.76
C THR A 177 -0.89 2.27 -30.84
N SER A 178 -0.40 3.45 -30.44
CA SER A 178 0.21 4.41 -31.34
C SER A 178 1.46 4.97 -30.70
N ARG A 179 2.32 5.63 -31.47
CA ARG A 179 3.49 6.31 -30.93
C ARG A 179 3.15 7.24 -29.77
N SER A 180 2.07 8.04 -29.87
CA SER A 180 1.66 8.93 -28.79
C SER A 180 1.22 8.20 -27.52
N LYS A 181 0.58 7.02 -27.67
CA LYS A 181 0.20 6.19 -26.52
C LYS A 181 1.44 5.55 -25.88
N VAL A 182 2.36 5.05 -26.68
CA VAL A 182 3.65 4.50 -26.22
C VAL A 182 4.44 5.56 -25.45
N ASP A 183 4.57 6.77 -26.02
CA ASP A 183 5.23 7.91 -25.37
C ASP A 183 4.55 8.24 -24.03
N TYR A 184 3.22 8.29 -23.98
CA TYR A 184 2.47 8.53 -22.75
C TYR A 184 2.69 7.46 -21.68
N VAL A 185 2.71 6.18 -22.06
CA VAL A 185 2.97 5.07 -21.13
C VAL A 185 4.40 5.18 -20.56
N GLY A 186 5.36 5.61 -21.38
CA GLY A 186 6.70 5.97 -20.93
C GLY A 186 6.72 7.13 -19.93
N ASP A 187 5.98 8.21 -20.22
CA ASP A 187 5.86 9.36 -19.30
C ASP A 187 5.24 8.95 -17.94
N VAL A 188 4.31 7.98 -17.93
CA VAL A 188 3.74 7.43 -16.68
C VAL A 188 4.80 6.65 -15.90
N LEU A 189 5.64 5.83 -16.57
CA LEU A 189 6.76 5.15 -15.90
C LEU A 189 7.75 6.16 -15.32
N ASP A 190 8.08 7.22 -16.05
CA ASP A 190 8.95 8.30 -15.58
C ASP A 190 8.36 9.01 -14.35
N ALA A 191 7.04 9.21 -14.32
CA ALA A 191 6.34 9.76 -13.15
C ALA A 191 6.41 8.83 -11.94
N VAL A 192 6.29 7.52 -12.13
CA VAL A 192 6.46 6.50 -11.07
C VAL A 192 7.89 6.52 -10.53
N ASP A 193 8.91 6.58 -11.39
CA ASP A 193 10.32 6.67 -11.00
C ASP A 193 10.61 7.97 -10.22
N TRP A 194 10.03 9.08 -10.69
CA TRP A 194 10.11 10.36 -9.99
C TRP A 194 9.46 10.30 -8.60
N GLU A 195 8.29 9.66 -8.47
CA GLU A 195 7.65 9.47 -7.16
C GLU A 195 8.51 8.63 -6.22
N LEU A 196 9.11 7.54 -6.72
CA LEU A 196 10.01 6.69 -5.92
C LEU A 196 11.22 7.48 -5.42
N THR A 197 11.83 8.30 -6.29
CA THR A 197 12.93 9.18 -5.91
C THR A 197 12.51 10.19 -4.85
N ARG A 198 11.33 10.79 -5.01
CA ARG A 198 10.78 11.76 -4.05
C ARG A 198 10.45 11.11 -2.70
N ALA A 199 9.88 9.91 -2.69
CA ALA A 199 9.57 9.15 -1.48
C ALA A 199 10.85 8.87 -0.68
N ARG A 200 11.90 8.37 -1.35
CA ARG A 200 13.21 8.14 -0.74
C ARG A 200 13.83 9.41 -0.16
N ALA A 201 13.77 10.52 -0.89
CA ALA A 201 14.28 11.81 -0.42
C ALA A 201 13.53 12.32 0.81
N ALA A 202 12.20 12.21 0.83
CA ALA A 202 11.38 12.62 1.97
C ALA A 202 11.66 11.77 3.21
N ILE A 203 11.79 10.45 3.05
CA ILE A 203 12.15 9.53 4.15
C ILE A 203 13.54 9.90 4.70
N ALA A 204 14.53 10.08 3.82
CA ALA A 204 15.89 10.43 4.24
C ALA A 204 15.98 11.77 4.97
N GLU A 205 15.17 12.76 4.58
CA GLU A 205 15.08 14.05 5.29
C GLU A 205 14.54 13.86 6.71
N VAL A 206 13.47 13.09 6.87
CA VAL A 206 12.90 12.76 8.19
C VAL A 206 13.89 11.97 9.05
N GLU A 207 14.49 10.91 8.51
CA GLU A 207 15.51 10.10 9.20
C GLU A 207 16.71 10.95 9.63
N GLY A 208 17.11 11.93 8.82
CA GLY A 208 18.17 12.88 9.16
C GLY A 208 17.82 13.78 10.35
N GLN A 209 16.53 14.13 10.51
CA GLN A 209 16.05 14.91 11.67
C GLN A 209 15.92 14.04 12.93
N LEU A 210 15.51 12.78 12.78
CA LEU A 210 15.36 11.84 13.89
C LEU A 210 16.70 11.25 14.37
N GLY A 211 17.68 11.13 13.49
CA GLY A 211 19.00 10.55 13.78
C GLY A 211 19.06 9.02 13.71
N TYR A 212 18.03 8.37 13.17
CA TYR A 212 17.96 6.93 12.92
C TYR A 212 17.00 6.62 11.75
N SER A 213 17.00 5.37 11.30
CA SER A 213 16.22 4.94 10.13
C SER A 213 14.79 4.55 10.48
N LEU A 214 13.84 4.99 9.65
CA LEU A 214 12.45 4.61 9.66
C LEU A 214 12.23 3.46 8.67
N ASN A 215 11.66 2.35 9.14
CA ASN A 215 11.30 1.22 8.28
C ASN A 215 10.01 1.50 7.49
N VAL A 216 10.10 2.43 6.52
CA VAL A 216 8.99 2.79 5.62
C VAL A 216 8.95 1.82 4.43
N ASP A 217 7.78 1.24 4.16
CA ASP A 217 7.63 0.24 3.10
C ASP A 217 7.45 0.89 1.72
N LEU A 218 8.48 0.78 0.87
CA LEU A 218 8.47 1.23 -0.52
C LEU A 218 8.28 0.08 -1.53
N ARG A 219 8.18 -1.17 -1.07
CA ARG A 219 8.24 -2.35 -1.96
C ARG A 219 7.15 -2.36 -3.02
N GLY A 220 5.96 -1.85 -2.70
CA GLY A 220 4.86 -1.73 -3.66
C GLY A 220 5.18 -0.80 -4.83
N LEU A 221 5.77 0.36 -4.54
CA LEU A 221 6.17 1.35 -5.56
C LEU A 221 7.35 0.84 -6.41
N GLU A 222 8.33 0.19 -5.76
CA GLU A 222 9.48 -0.42 -6.43
C GLU A 222 9.07 -1.59 -7.34
N ALA A 223 8.14 -2.42 -6.87
CA ALA A 223 7.57 -3.51 -7.66
C ALA A 223 6.82 -2.95 -8.87
N LEU A 224 5.97 -1.93 -8.68
CA LEU A 224 5.26 -1.27 -9.78
C LEU A 224 6.24 -0.77 -10.85
N GLN A 225 7.24 0.03 -10.46
CA GLN A 225 8.25 0.58 -11.37
C GLN A 225 8.96 -0.52 -12.15
N THR A 226 9.35 -1.61 -11.48
CA THR A 226 10.06 -2.73 -12.11
C THR A 226 9.15 -3.49 -13.08
N THR A 227 7.93 -3.85 -12.65
CA THR A 227 7.01 -4.65 -13.48
C THR A 227 6.48 -3.87 -14.67
N MET A 228 6.23 -2.57 -14.49
CA MET A 228 5.80 -1.70 -15.57
C MET A 228 6.92 -1.50 -16.60
N GLY A 229 8.16 -1.29 -16.15
CA GLY A 229 9.33 -1.22 -17.03
C GLY A 229 9.53 -2.50 -17.84
N ALA A 230 9.42 -3.67 -17.21
CA ALA A 230 9.52 -4.96 -17.89
C ALA A 230 8.42 -5.14 -18.96
N ALA A 231 7.16 -4.82 -18.64
CA ALA A 231 6.07 -4.90 -19.60
C ALA A 231 6.29 -3.96 -20.81
N ILE A 232 6.79 -2.74 -20.58
CA ILE A 232 7.13 -1.79 -21.65
C ILE A 232 8.28 -2.31 -22.52
N GLU A 233 9.32 -2.91 -21.93
CA GLU A 233 10.44 -3.51 -22.66
C GLU A 233 9.98 -4.68 -23.57
N GLU A 234 8.98 -5.44 -23.13
CA GLU A 234 8.35 -6.51 -23.91
C GLU A 234 7.35 -5.97 -24.96
N GLY A 235 6.98 -4.69 -24.88
CA GLY A 235 5.99 -4.05 -25.75
C GLY A 235 4.54 -4.26 -25.30
N ASP A 236 4.29 -4.71 -24.08
CA ASP A 236 2.97 -4.88 -23.47
C ASP A 236 2.52 -3.60 -22.72
N TYR A 237 2.09 -2.60 -23.49
CA TYR A 237 1.67 -1.31 -22.95
C TYR A 237 0.33 -1.36 -22.21
N VAL A 238 -0.52 -2.34 -22.55
CA VAL A 238 -1.81 -2.55 -21.90
C VAL A 238 -1.59 -3.05 -20.47
N THR A 239 -0.76 -4.08 -20.29
CA THR A 239 -0.41 -4.57 -18.95
C THR A 239 0.33 -3.50 -18.14
N ALA A 240 1.26 -2.76 -18.77
CA ALA A 240 1.99 -1.67 -18.11
C ALA A 240 1.03 -0.63 -17.49
N MET A 241 0.03 -0.16 -18.23
CA MET A 241 -0.97 0.77 -17.70
C MET A 241 -1.93 0.12 -16.72
N GLY A 242 -2.33 -1.13 -16.94
CA GLY A 242 -3.21 -1.86 -16.02
C GLY A 242 -2.59 -2.00 -14.62
N LEU A 243 -1.27 -2.10 -14.51
CA LEU A 243 -0.55 -2.08 -13.24
C LEU A 243 -0.66 -0.72 -12.52
N TYR A 244 -0.67 0.38 -13.29
CA TYR A 244 -0.78 1.74 -12.76
C TYR A 244 -2.23 2.13 -12.39
N GLU A 245 -3.23 1.71 -13.18
CA GLU A 245 -4.65 2.09 -13.04
C GLU A 245 -5.34 1.63 -11.73
N GLY A 246 -4.64 0.90 -10.87
CA GLY A 246 -5.11 0.54 -9.52
C GLY A 246 -4.08 0.82 -8.42
N TYR A 247 -2.99 1.52 -8.73
CA TYR A 247 -1.94 1.78 -7.77
C TYR A 247 -2.33 2.91 -6.81
N GLU A 248 -2.45 2.57 -5.53
CA GLU A 248 -2.56 3.52 -4.43
C GLU A 248 -1.23 3.58 -3.65
N PRO A 249 -0.61 4.75 -3.51
CA PRO A 249 0.69 4.89 -2.86
C PRO A 249 0.58 4.72 -1.33
N ALA A 250 0.66 3.47 -0.87
CA ALA A 250 0.59 3.12 0.56
C ALA A 250 1.76 3.65 1.40
N TRP A 251 2.88 4.04 0.77
CA TRP A 251 4.07 4.54 1.46
C TRP A 251 3.81 5.85 2.23
N ARG A 252 2.84 6.66 1.77
CA ARG A 252 2.49 7.94 2.42
C ARG A 252 1.81 7.70 3.76
N ASP A 253 0.79 6.85 3.77
CA ASP A 253 0.07 6.47 4.98
C ASP A 253 1.02 5.77 5.96
N ASN A 254 1.92 4.92 5.45
CA ASN A 254 2.92 4.27 6.27
C ASN A 254 3.93 5.26 6.89
N LEU A 255 4.38 6.26 6.12
CA LEU A 255 5.24 7.32 6.64
C LEU A 255 4.51 8.16 7.70
N GLU A 256 3.24 8.52 7.46
CA GLU A 256 2.41 9.24 8.43
C GLU A 256 2.22 8.45 9.73
N GLU A 257 1.91 7.16 9.64
CA GLU A 257 1.79 6.27 10.80
C GLU A 257 3.08 6.24 11.63
N LYS A 258 4.25 6.15 10.95
CA LYS A 258 5.55 6.18 11.64
C LYS A 258 5.78 7.53 12.33
N LEU A 259 5.52 8.64 11.64
CA LEU A 259 5.70 9.98 12.21
C LEU A 259 4.78 10.24 13.41
N LEU A 260 3.55 9.74 13.37
CA LEU A 260 2.62 9.83 14.50
C LEU A 260 3.12 9.04 15.72
N ALA A 261 3.59 7.82 15.51
CA ALA A 261 4.17 7.01 16.59
C ALA A 261 5.37 7.71 17.25
N GLU A 262 6.23 8.35 16.46
CA GLU A 262 7.36 9.13 16.97
C GLU A 262 6.95 10.38 17.76
N ALA A 263 5.91 11.07 17.31
CA ALA A 263 5.37 12.22 18.03
C ALA A 263 4.80 11.82 19.39
N GLU A 264 4.08 10.69 19.46
CA GLU A 264 3.54 10.13 20.71
C GLU A 264 4.65 9.69 21.68
N GLU A 265 5.70 9.04 21.18
CA GLU A 265 6.86 8.66 22.00
C GLU A 265 7.57 9.90 22.56
N LYS A 266 7.79 10.93 21.74
CA LYS A 266 8.40 12.18 22.19
C LYS A 266 7.57 12.89 23.26
N GLN A 267 6.25 12.95 23.10
CA GLN A 267 5.37 13.52 24.12
C GLN A 267 5.46 12.75 25.44
N THR A 268 5.55 11.43 25.37
CA THR A 268 5.72 10.56 26.55
C THR A 268 7.07 10.83 27.24
N LEU A 269 8.14 10.99 26.47
CA LEU A 269 9.47 11.34 26.97
C LEU A 269 9.51 12.73 27.62
N GLU A 270 8.86 13.74 27.01
CA GLU A 270 8.78 15.09 27.56
C GLU A 270 8.06 15.09 28.93
N SER A 271 6.96 14.36 29.05
CA SER A 271 6.25 14.18 30.32
C SER A 271 7.14 13.50 31.36
N ALA A 272 7.85 12.44 31.00
CA ALA A 272 8.75 11.74 31.92
C ALA A 272 9.96 12.61 32.35
N LEU A 273 10.43 13.49 31.47
CA LEU A 273 11.50 14.45 31.77
C LEU A 273 11.02 15.54 32.73
N GLU A 274 9.79 16.02 32.56
CA GLU A 274 9.15 16.97 33.49
C GLU A 274 9.04 16.35 34.89
N ASP A 275 8.54 15.11 35.00
CA ASP A 275 8.47 14.36 36.26
C ASP A 275 9.87 14.20 36.90
N ALA A 276 10.89 13.86 36.09
CA ALA A 276 12.26 13.71 36.56
C ALA A 276 12.86 15.05 37.02
N SER A 277 12.50 16.16 36.36
CA SER A 277 12.92 17.51 36.73
C SER A 277 12.30 17.94 38.05
N GLU A 278 11.00 17.69 38.25
CA GLU A 278 10.31 17.95 39.52
C GLU A 278 10.97 17.13 40.65
N HIS A 279 11.27 15.85 40.40
CA HIS A 279 11.96 15.02 41.38
C HIS A 279 13.37 15.52 41.74
N LEU A 280 14.12 16.06 40.76
CA LEU A 280 15.42 16.67 41.00
C LEU A 280 15.32 17.96 41.82
N GLU A 281 14.28 18.76 41.61
CA GLU A 281 14.00 19.96 42.40
C GLU A 281 13.71 19.61 43.86
N ASP A 282 12.84 18.61 44.09
CA ASP A 282 12.55 18.06 45.42
C ASP A 282 13.82 17.54 46.11
N LEU A 283 14.65 16.79 45.39
CA LEU A 283 15.91 16.26 45.93
C LEU A 283 16.84 17.41 46.34
N THR A 284 16.92 18.46 45.52
CA THR A 284 17.74 19.64 45.78
C THR A 284 17.27 20.40 47.02
N GLN A 285 15.95 20.58 47.18
CA GLN A 285 15.36 21.23 48.36
C GLN A 285 15.61 20.42 49.63
N ASN A 286 15.52 19.09 49.55
CA ASN A 286 15.85 18.21 50.66
C ASN A 286 17.33 18.30 51.04
N PHE A 287 18.24 18.35 50.07
CA PHE A 287 19.67 18.57 50.33
C PHE A 287 19.94 19.90 51.03
N GLN A 288 19.34 21.00 50.57
CA GLN A 288 19.47 22.31 51.22
C GLN A 288 18.95 22.29 52.66
N THR A 289 17.85 21.57 52.91
CA THR A 289 17.30 21.40 54.26
C THR A 289 18.25 20.62 55.16
N ILE A 290 18.86 19.54 54.65
CA ILE A 290 19.87 18.76 55.38
C ILE A 290 21.11 19.60 55.66
N GLU A 291 21.62 20.36 54.68
CA GLU A 291 22.77 21.24 54.87
C GLU A 291 22.51 22.30 55.94
N ALA A 292 21.32 22.92 55.94
CA ALA A 292 20.91 23.86 56.96
C ALA A 292 20.87 23.23 58.36
N ALA A 293 20.29 22.02 58.47
CA ALA A 293 20.27 21.27 59.72
C ALA A 293 21.67 20.88 60.21
N LEU A 294 22.57 20.53 59.29
CA LEU A 294 23.95 20.15 59.60
C LEU A 294 24.78 21.37 60.01
N ALA A 295 24.55 22.53 59.39
CA ALA A 295 25.13 23.80 59.79
C ALA A 295 24.67 24.21 61.20
N ASP A 296 23.37 24.07 61.49
CA ASP A 296 22.80 24.34 62.81
C ASP A 296 23.38 23.41 63.88
N LEU A 297 23.45 22.10 63.60
CA LEU A 297 24.09 21.11 64.47
C LEU A 297 25.56 21.44 64.73
N THR A 298 26.30 21.85 63.70
CA THR A 298 27.71 22.25 63.82
C THR A 298 27.87 23.50 64.68
N ALA A 299 26.99 24.49 64.52
CA ALA A 299 26.97 25.69 65.35
C ALA A 299 26.64 25.36 66.81
N SER A 300 25.67 24.48 67.04
CA SER A 300 25.30 23.97 68.36
C SER A 300 26.47 23.26 69.05
N HIS A 301 27.14 22.33 68.37
CA HIS A 301 28.33 21.66 68.91
C HIS A 301 29.49 22.63 69.18
N ARG A 302 29.67 23.66 68.35
CA ARG A 302 30.68 24.70 68.60
C ARG A 302 30.39 25.47 69.89
N LEU A 303 29.12 25.79 70.15
CA LEU A 303 28.70 26.42 71.41
C LEU A 303 28.95 25.49 72.59
N GLU A 304 28.58 24.21 72.49
CA GLU A 304 28.81 23.21 73.53
C GLU A 304 30.32 23.06 73.86
N VAL A 305 31.19 23.01 72.84
CA VAL A 305 32.65 22.98 73.02
C VAL A 305 33.15 24.25 73.72
N GLN A 306 32.63 25.44 73.34
CA GLN A 306 33.00 26.70 74.01
C GLN A 306 32.55 26.73 75.48
N GLU A 307 31.36 26.21 75.78
CA GLU A 307 30.86 26.09 77.16
C GLU A 307 31.71 25.11 77.98
N LEU A 308 32.08 23.97 77.41
CA LEU A 308 32.98 22.99 78.02
C LEU A 308 34.37 23.59 78.29
N ASP A 309 34.95 24.34 77.35
CA ASP A 309 36.24 25.02 77.52
C ASP A 309 36.18 26.13 78.58
N ALA A 310 35.08 26.87 78.65
CA ALA A 310 34.83 27.86 79.68
C ALA A 310 34.72 27.20 81.07
N ALA A 311 33.98 26.08 81.18
CA ALA A 311 33.85 25.30 82.39
C ALA A 311 35.20 24.70 82.84
N LEU A 312 36.00 24.17 81.90
CA LEU A 312 37.35 23.66 82.15
C LEU A 312 38.28 24.76 82.66
N SER A 313 38.22 25.95 82.05
CA SER A 313 39.01 27.12 82.45
C SER A 313 38.62 27.60 83.85
N ALA A 314 37.32 27.66 84.16
CA ALA A 314 36.83 27.97 85.50
C ALA A 314 37.30 26.95 86.54
N ALA A 315 37.24 25.64 86.23
CA ALA A 315 37.75 24.58 87.10
C ALA A 315 39.26 24.68 87.35
N LYS A 316 40.07 24.97 86.32
CA LYS A 316 41.52 25.20 86.46
C LYS A 316 41.82 26.43 87.32
N THR A 317 41.04 27.49 87.19
CA THR A 317 41.21 28.74 87.94
C THR A 317 40.85 28.53 89.42
N ASN A 318 39.75 27.82 89.68
CA ASN A 318 39.38 27.41 91.03
C ASN A 318 40.42 26.47 91.64
N GLY A 319 40.94 25.50 90.87
CA GLY A 319 42.04 24.63 91.29
C GLY A 319 43.31 25.41 91.66
N ARG A 320 43.64 26.46 90.92
CA ARG A 320 44.75 27.38 91.24
C ARG A 320 44.49 28.20 92.49
N LEU A 321 43.25 28.66 92.71
CA LEU A 321 42.84 29.36 93.94
C LEU A 321 42.94 28.46 95.17
N TYR A 322 42.54 27.19 95.08
CA TYR A 322 42.75 26.21 96.14
C TYR A 322 44.23 25.98 96.43
N LEU A 323 45.06 25.87 95.38
CA LEU A 323 46.51 25.73 95.50
C LEU A 323 47.16 26.97 96.15
N PHE A 324 46.74 28.17 95.76
CA PHE A 324 47.17 29.42 96.39
C PHE A 324 46.70 29.53 97.84
N GLY A 325 45.48 29.14 98.15
CA GLY A 325 44.95 29.08 99.51
C GLY A 325 45.75 28.13 100.40
N ILE A 326 46.13 26.96 99.87
CA ILE A 326 47.00 25.99 100.58
C ILE A 326 48.40 26.57 100.80
N VAL A 327 49.00 27.22 99.80
CA VAL A 327 50.33 27.84 99.91
C VAL A 327 50.32 29.01 100.89
N ILE A 328 49.29 29.84 100.90
CA ILE A 328 49.14 30.95 101.85
C ILE A 328 48.90 30.42 103.27
N ALA A 329 48.09 29.37 103.43
CA ALA A 329 47.91 28.72 104.72
C ALA A 329 49.22 28.13 105.26
N LEU A 330 50.02 27.48 104.41
CA LEU A 330 51.35 26.98 104.76
C LEU A 330 52.32 28.12 105.10
N ALA A 331 52.34 29.22 104.35
CA ALA A 331 53.17 30.38 104.61
C ALA A 331 52.79 31.10 105.93
N GLY A 332 51.49 31.18 106.23
CA GLY A 332 50.98 31.68 107.51
C GLY A 332 51.42 30.81 108.68
N LEU A 333 51.42 29.49 108.52
CA LEU A 333 51.85 28.53 109.52
C LEU A 333 53.36 28.68 109.83
N VAL A 334 54.19 28.89 108.80
CA VAL A 334 55.63 29.18 108.94
C VAL A 334 55.88 30.51 109.67
N LEU A 335 55.10 31.55 109.37
CA LEU A 335 55.22 32.87 110.02
C LEU A 335 54.81 32.86 111.50
N VAL A 336 53.76 32.10 111.86
CA VAL A 336 53.37 31.89 113.25
C VAL A 336 54.47 31.15 114.02
N PHE A 337 55.11 30.17 113.39
CA PHE A 337 56.23 29.45 113.99
C PHE A 337 57.44 30.35 114.26
N LEU A 338 57.77 31.25 113.32
CA LEU A 338 58.87 32.22 113.48
C LEU A 338 58.58 33.26 114.57
N ARG A 339 57.31 33.68 114.76
CA ARG A 339 56.93 34.67 115.78
C ARG A 339 56.93 34.10 117.21
N SER A 340 56.77 32.78 117.37
CA SER A 340 56.88 32.09 118.66
C SER A 340 58.31 32.09 119.24
N SER A 341 59.34 32.25 118.41
CA SER A 341 60.74 32.08 118.82
C SER A 341 61.47 33.32 119.38
N ARG A 342 60.82 34.48 119.57
CA ARG A 342 61.49 35.68 120.11
C ARG A 342 60.66 36.41 121.18
N THR A 343 60.69 35.91 122.43
CA THR A 343 60.47 36.71 123.64
C THR A 343 61.22 36.10 124.84
N LYS A 344 62.22 36.82 125.37
CA LYS A 344 62.59 36.84 126.80
C LYS A 344 63.56 38.03 127.09
N PRO A 345 63.30 38.87 128.12
CA PRO A 345 64.14 40.02 128.46
C PRO A 345 64.99 39.87 129.75
N ALA A 346 66.13 40.58 129.78
CA ALA A 346 66.85 41.25 130.91
C ALA A 346 67.37 40.40 132.12
N PRO A 347 68.31 40.85 133.00
CA PRO A 347 68.64 42.25 133.36
C PRO A 347 70.13 42.57 133.74
N VAL A 348 70.28 43.76 134.34
CA VAL A 348 71.43 44.63 134.63
C VAL A 348 72.31 44.18 135.82
N VAL A 349 73.63 44.08 135.54
CA VAL A 349 74.90 44.55 136.20
C VAL A 349 74.91 44.97 137.69
N PRO A 350 76.00 44.67 138.41
CA PRO A 350 76.94 45.72 138.85
C PRO A 350 78.35 45.66 138.24
#